data_AF-A0A2E7LT44-F1
#
_entry.id   AF-A0A2E7LT44-F1
#
_cell.length_a   1.000
_cell.length_b   1.000
_cell.length_c   1.000
_cell.angle_alpha   90.00
_cell.angle_beta   90.00
_cell.angle_gamma   90.00
#
_symmetry.space_group_name_H-M   'P 1'
#
loop_
_entity.id
_entity.type
_entity.pdbx_description
1 polymer ?
#
loop_
_entity_poly.entity_id
_entity_poly.type
_entity_poly.pdbx_seq_one_letter_code
_entity_poly.pdbx_strand_id
1 'polypeptide(L)'
;LLKILDQENIKHTDEDIINIVNQFYPDLRKCINTIQANTVDSQLKLDKSVLFSSNYVDKVINELGKDKPSFKQIRQIIADANTDDYEELFRELFDSASEYLPGKEGTVAGLVNDHQYKANFRIDKEINVMSLINNIINNK
;
A
#
# COMPACT_ATOMS: atom_id res chain seq x y z
N LEU A 1 22.96 6.29 7.62
CA LEU A 1 22.23 6.92 6.51
C LEU A 1 22.74 8.33 6.26
N LEU A 2 22.59 9.26 7.22
CA LEU A 2 23.15 10.63 7.14
C LEU A 2 24.63 10.65 6.72
N LYS A 3 25.50 9.86 7.37
CA LYS A 3 26.93 9.77 7.00
C LYS A 3 27.21 9.32 5.55
N ILE A 4 26.32 8.53 4.95
CA ILE A 4 26.48 8.05 3.56
C ILE A 4 26.03 9.15 2.59
N LEU A 5 24.93 9.84 2.90
CA LEU A 5 24.43 10.98 2.13
C LEU A 5 25.40 12.18 2.15
N ASP A 6 26.03 12.43 3.30
CA ASP A 6 27.07 13.45 3.47
C ASP A 6 28.35 13.12 2.68
N GLN A 7 28.72 11.83 2.58
CA GLN A 7 29.88 11.38 1.81
C GLN A 7 29.65 11.47 0.29
N GLU A 8 28.42 11.22 -0.16
CA GLU A 8 28.02 11.27 -1.57
C GLU A 8 27.61 12.69 -2.03
N ASN A 9 27.65 13.70 -1.13
CA ASN A 9 27.31 15.10 -1.40
C ASN A 9 25.90 15.26 -2.02
N ILE A 10 24.98 14.40 -1.59
CA ILE A 10 23.61 14.35 -2.12
C ILE A 10 22.80 15.44 -1.43
N LYS A 11 22.26 16.40 -2.20
CA LYS A 11 21.28 17.36 -1.69
C LYS A 11 20.01 16.60 -1.30
N HIS A 12 19.70 16.59 -0.01
CA HIS A 12 18.54 15.93 0.58
C HIS A 12 17.75 16.92 1.43
N THR A 13 16.44 16.73 1.53
CA THR A 13 15.59 17.41 2.51
C THR A 13 15.49 16.53 3.75
N ASP A 14 15.55 17.10 4.96
CA ASP A 14 15.46 16.32 6.20
C ASP A 14 14.16 15.48 6.28
N GLU A 15 13.07 15.96 5.68
CA GLU A 15 11.78 15.26 5.57
C GLU A 15 11.88 13.94 4.78
N ASP A 16 12.68 13.93 3.71
CA ASP A 16 12.81 12.80 2.80
C ASP A 16 13.55 11.62 3.45
N ILE A 17 14.54 11.93 4.29
CA ILE A 17 15.26 10.93 5.09
C ILE A 17 14.35 10.33 6.14
N ILE A 18 13.57 11.16 6.84
CA ILE A 18 12.67 10.70 7.90
C ILE A 18 11.62 9.75 7.32
N ASN A 19 11.05 10.06 6.15
CA ASN A 19 10.09 9.19 5.47
C ASN A 19 10.67 7.82 5.11
N ILE A 20 11.86 7.77 4.52
CA ILE A 20 12.52 6.50 4.18
C ILE A 20 12.87 5.68 5.42
N VAL A 21 13.33 6.35 6.49
CA VAL A 21 13.65 5.68 7.75
C VAL A 21 12.39 5.08 8.37
N ASN A 22 11.30 5.84 8.45
CA ASN A 22 10.05 5.34 9.02
C ASN A 22 9.45 4.18 8.20
N GLN A 23 9.58 4.21 6.87
CA GLN A 23 8.98 3.21 5.99
C GLN A 23 9.73 1.87 5.96
N PHE A 24 11.06 1.89 6.09
CA PHE A 24 11.89 0.70 5.89
C PHE A 24 12.57 0.18 7.17
N TYR A 25 12.36 0.82 8.32
CA TYR A 25 12.88 0.32 9.59
C TYR A 25 12.16 -0.99 10.02
N PRO A 26 12.87 -2.01 10.56
CA PRO A 26 14.28 -2.05 10.97
C PRO A 26 15.28 -2.51 9.88
N ASP A 27 14.88 -2.69 8.62
CA ASP A 27 15.77 -3.18 7.55
C ASP A 27 16.57 -2.05 6.89
N LEU A 28 17.70 -1.72 7.51
CA LEU A 28 18.64 -0.70 7.04
C LEU A 28 19.19 -0.96 5.62
N ARG A 29 19.22 -2.23 5.17
CA ARG A 29 19.70 -2.56 3.81
C ARG A 29 18.71 -2.07 2.76
N LYS A 30 17.41 -2.23 3.00
CA LYS A 30 16.36 -1.70 2.13
C LYS A 30 16.38 -0.17 2.10
N CYS A 31 16.56 0.48 3.25
CA CYS A 31 16.70 1.95 3.30
C CYS A 31 17.81 2.46 2.36
N ILE A 32 18.99 1.84 2.41
CA ILE A 32 20.15 2.26 1.60
C ILE A 32 19.88 2.02 0.11
N ASN A 33 19.34 0.86 -0.25
CA ASN A 33 19.03 0.55 -1.65
C ASN A 33 18.01 1.53 -2.23
N THR A 34 16.98 1.88 -1.46
CA THR A 34 15.96 2.86 -1.87
C THR A 34 16.57 4.25 -2.03
N ILE A 35 17.46 4.70 -1.13
CA ILE A 35 18.16 5.98 -1.25
C ILE A 35 19.04 6.02 -2.51
N GLN A 36 19.81 4.97 -2.74
CA GLN A 36 20.68 4.88 -3.93
C GLN A 36 19.86 4.84 -5.22
N ALA A 37 18.73 4.11 -5.25
CA ALA A 37 17.85 4.04 -6.41
C ALA A 37 17.13 5.38 -6.71
N ASN A 38 16.86 6.19 -5.69
CA ASN A 38 16.18 7.49 -5.82
C ASN A 38 17.14 8.68 -5.90
N THR A 39 18.46 8.43 -5.93
CA THR A 39 19.46 9.48 -6.15
C THR A 39 19.79 9.55 -7.64
N VAL A 40 19.42 10.64 -8.30
CA VAL A 40 19.79 10.92 -9.70
C VAL A 40 20.49 12.27 -9.75
N ASP A 41 21.71 12.30 -10.30
CA ASP A 41 22.55 13.52 -10.44
C ASP A 41 22.78 14.32 -9.14
N SER A 42 23.17 13.64 -8.06
CA SER A 42 23.51 14.26 -6.76
C SER A 42 22.35 15.04 -6.11
N GLN A 43 21.12 14.82 -6.57
CA GLN A 43 19.90 15.34 -5.96
C GLN A 43 19.01 14.16 -5.58
N LEU A 44 18.61 14.13 -4.32
CA LEU A 44 17.58 13.23 -3.86
C LEU A 44 16.24 13.76 -4.37
N LYS A 45 15.90 13.42 -5.62
CA LYS A 45 14.54 13.62 -6.11
C LYS A 45 13.70 12.45 -5.60
N LEU A 46 13.30 12.56 -4.34
CA LEU A 46 12.09 11.88 -3.91
C LEU A 46 10.95 12.56 -4.65
N ASP A 47 10.65 12.05 -5.83
CA ASP A 47 9.51 12.49 -6.61
C ASP A 47 8.30 12.21 -5.72
N LYS A 48 7.79 13.26 -5.05
CA LYS A 48 6.57 13.19 -4.23
C LYS A 48 5.39 12.68 -5.08
N SER A 49 5.51 12.69 -6.41
CA SER A 49 4.61 12.03 -7.35
C SER A 49 4.63 10.49 -7.25
N VAL A 50 5.79 9.86 -7.00
CA VAL A 50 5.94 8.41 -6.78
C VAL A 50 5.41 8.00 -5.40
N LEU A 51 5.47 8.91 -4.42
CA LEU A 51 4.82 8.75 -3.10
C LEU A 51 3.28 8.77 -3.19
N PHE A 52 2.69 9.48 -4.17
CA PHE A 52 1.24 9.46 -4.41
C PHE A 52 0.77 8.28 -5.27
N SER A 53 1.67 7.64 -6.03
CA SER A 53 1.36 6.41 -6.74
C SER A 53 1.40 5.17 -5.85
N SER A 54 2.02 5.24 -4.67
CA SER A 54 2.29 4.08 -3.81
C SER A 54 1.19 3.70 -2.81
N ASN A 55 0.21 4.55 -2.51
CA ASN A 55 -0.97 4.13 -1.75
C ASN A 55 -2.16 3.78 -2.67
N TYR A 56 -1.97 2.73 -3.47
CA TYR A 56 -3.09 2.09 -4.17
C TYR A 56 -4.15 1.62 -3.15
N VAL A 57 -3.75 1.28 -1.93
CA VAL A 57 -4.60 0.90 -0.80
C VAL A 57 -5.58 2.02 -0.43
N ASP A 58 -5.10 3.25 -0.24
CA ASP A 58 -5.99 4.41 0.03
C ASP A 58 -6.96 4.65 -1.11
N LYS A 59 -6.53 4.45 -2.37
CA LYS A 59 -7.43 4.57 -3.53
C LYS A 59 -8.51 3.49 -3.51
N VAL A 60 -8.17 2.26 -3.13
CA VAL A 60 -9.12 1.16 -2.97
C VAL A 60 -10.13 1.48 -1.87
N ILE A 61 -9.68 1.97 -0.70
CA ILE A 61 -10.56 2.32 0.43
C ILE A 61 -11.47 3.49 0.06
N ASN A 62 -10.94 4.53 -0.59
CA ASN A 62 -11.74 5.66 -1.07
C ASN A 62 -12.81 5.23 -2.09
N GLU A 63 -12.48 4.32 -3.03
CA GLU A 63 -13.47 3.76 -3.96
C GLU A 63 -14.51 2.89 -3.24
N LEU A 64 -14.11 2.13 -2.22
CA LEU A 64 -15.00 1.34 -1.38
C LEU A 64 -15.91 2.22 -0.52
N GLY A 65 -15.46 3.39 -0.07
CA GLY A 65 -16.25 4.35 0.70
C GLY A 65 -17.41 5.00 -0.07
N LYS A 66 -17.39 4.95 -1.41
CA LYS A 66 -18.46 5.52 -2.24
C LYS A 66 -19.79 4.78 -2.09
N ASP A 67 -20.88 5.50 -2.32
CA ASP A 67 -22.27 4.99 -2.29
C ASP A 67 -22.50 3.86 -3.32
N LYS A 68 -21.75 3.89 -4.43
CA LYS A 68 -21.69 2.82 -5.44
C LYS A 68 -20.23 2.47 -5.76
N PRO A 69 -19.62 1.54 -5.02
CA PRO A 69 -18.24 1.14 -5.25
C PRO A 69 -18.12 0.41 -6.60
N SER A 70 -17.13 0.79 -7.41
CA SER A 70 -16.91 0.21 -8.73
C SER A 70 -15.84 -0.88 -8.68
N PHE A 71 -16.26 -2.14 -8.75
CA PHE A 71 -15.35 -3.29 -8.83
C PHE A 71 -14.32 -3.15 -9.96
N LYS A 72 -14.73 -2.61 -11.12
CA LYS A 72 -13.87 -2.41 -12.28
C LYS A 72 -12.75 -1.39 -12.01
N GLN A 73 -13.07 -0.30 -11.31
CA GLN A 73 -12.07 0.73 -10.97
C GLN A 73 -11.07 0.19 -9.94
N ILE A 74 -11.56 -0.52 -8.93
CA ILE A 74 -10.69 -1.15 -7.92
C ILE A 74 -9.76 -2.19 -8.57
N ARG A 75 -10.27 -3.00 -9.50
CA ARG A 75 -9.44 -3.93 -10.27
C ARG A 75 -8.33 -3.22 -11.05
N GLN A 76 -8.67 -2.10 -11.67
CA GLN A 76 -7.72 -1.32 -12.43
C GLN A 76 -6.64 -0.72 -11.52
N ILE A 77 -7.02 -0.19 -10.37
CA ILE A 77 -6.07 0.32 -9.36
C ILE A 77 -5.10 -0.76 -8.90
N ILE A 78 -5.58 -1.98 -8.65
CA ILE A 78 -4.75 -3.12 -8.25
C ILE A 78 -3.82 -3.57 -9.41
N ALA A 79 -4.33 -3.65 -10.63
CA ALA A 79 -3.53 -4.00 -11.80
C ALA A 79 -2.44 -2.94 -12.08
N ASP A 80 -2.77 -1.66 -11.91
CA ASP A 80 -1.83 -0.55 -12.06
C ASP A 80 -0.77 -0.54 -10.95
N ALA A 81 -1.07 -1.11 -9.78
CA ALA A 81 -0.12 -1.23 -8.66
C ALA A 81 0.96 -2.30 -8.91
N ASN A 82 0.69 -3.29 -9.79
CA ASN A 82 1.62 -4.36 -10.17
C ASN A 82 2.39 -4.96 -8.97
N THR A 83 1.67 -5.21 -7.86
CA THR A 83 2.21 -5.77 -6.62
C THR A 83 1.76 -7.22 -6.43
N ASP A 84 2.68 -8.06 -5.96
CA ASP A 84 2.41 -9.44 -5.57
C ASP A 84 2.23 -9.59 -4.04
N ASP A 85 2.35 -8.47 -3.32
CA ASP A 85 2.12 -8.39 -1.89
C ASP A 85 0.89 -7.52 -1.60
N TYR A 86 -0.04 -8.11 -0.85
CA TYR A 86 -1.33 -7.53 -0.51
C TYR A 86 -1.56 -7.53 1.01
N GLU A 87 -0.55 -7.87 1.82
CA GLU A 87 -0.67 -7.86 3.27
C GLU A 87 -1.06 -6.48 3.82
N GLU A 88 -0.46 -5.43 3.27
CA GLU A 88 -0.80 -4.04 3.61
C GLU A 88 -2.26 -3.72 3.28
N LEU A 89 -2.74 -4.14 2.10
CA LEU A 89 -4.13 -3.97 1.70
C LEU A 89 -5.10 -4.68 2.65
N PHE A 90 -4.79 -5.91 3.08
CA PHE A 90 -5.66 -6.63 4.04
C PHE A 90 -5.75 -5.91 5.39
N ARG A 91 -4.63 -5.36 5.87
CA ARG A 91 -4.57 -4.65 7.14
C ARG A 91 -5.37 -3.34 7.09
N GLU A 92 -5.16 -2.54 6.07
CA GLU A 92 -5.88 -1.28 5.89
C GLU A 92 -7.38 -1.48 5.61
N LEU A 93 -7.76 -2.54 4.89
CA LEU A 93 -9.18 -2.91 4.75
C LEU A 93 -9.83 -3.23 6.11
N PHE A 94 -9.08 -3.83 7.04
CA PHE A 94 -9.56 -4.10 8.38
C PHE A 94 -9.62 -2.83 9.24
N ASP A 95 -8.57 -2.00 9.22
CA ASP A 95 -8.46 -0.80 10.04
C ASP A 95 -9.50 0.27 9.60
N SER A 96 -9.68 0.47 8.29
CA SER A 96 -10.68 1.39 7.73
C SER A 96 -12.07 0.76 7.52
N ALA A 97 -12.36 -0.41 8.11
CA ALA A 97 -13.66 -1.08 7.98
C ALA A 97 -14.86 -0.18 8.36
N SER A 98 -14.65 0.67 9.35
CA SER A 98 -15.65 1.63 9.84
C SER A 98 -15.99 2.73 8.83
N GLU A 99 -15.07 3.06 7.91
CA GLU A 99 -15.23 4.14 6.93
C GLU A 99 -16.13 3.74 5.76
N TYR A 100 -15.99 2.51 5.27
CA TYR A 100 -16.76 2.03 4.12
C TYR A 100 -17.94 1.12 4.48
N LEU A 101 -17.96 0.56 5.69
CA LEU A 101 -19.02 -0.35 6.17
C LEU A 101 -19.39 -0.13 7.65
N PRO A 102 -19.88 1.08 8.03
CA PRO A 102 -20.19 1.38 9.41
C PRO A 102 -21.25 0.43 9.98
N GLY A 103 -20.96 -0.18 11.13
CA GLY A 103 -21.87 -1.12 11.82
C GLY A 103 -21.77 -2.58 11.38
N LYS A 104 -20.93 -2.92 10.40
CA LYS A 104 -20.66 -4.30 9.96
C LYS A 104 -19.15 -4.65 9.98
N GLU A 105 -18.39 -3.98 10.83
CA GLU A 105 -16.94 -4.20 11.02
C GLU A 105 -16.60 -5.68 11.28
N GLY A 106 -17.43 -6.38 12.06
CA GLY A 106 -17.26 -7.82 12.33
C GLY A 106 -17.38 -8.70 11.07
N THR A 107 -18.21 -8.31 10.10
CA THR A 107 -18.31 -9.01 8.81
C THR A 107 -17.07 -8.79 7.97
N VAL A 108 -16.54 -7.57 7.95
CA VAL A 108 -15.26 -7.25 7.30
C VAL A 108 -14.13 -8.08 7.90
N ALA A 109 -14.01 -8.09 9.23
CA ALA A 109 -12.97 -8.83 9.95
C ALA A 109 -12.97 -10.32 9.59
N GLY A 110 -14.16 -10.94 9.56
CA GLY A 110 -14.30 -12.34 9.14
C GLY A 110 -13.89 -12.57 7.68
N LEU A 111 -14.34 -11.69 6.78
CA LEU A 111 -14.00 -11.79 5.35
C LEU A 111 -12.51 -11.61 5.10
N VAL A 112 -11.87 -10.62 5.73
CA VAL A 112 -10.42 -10.36 5.61
C VAL A 112 -9.64 -11.56 6.12
N ASN A 113 -9.95 -12.09 7.30
CA ASN A 113 -9.27 -13.25 7.87
C ASN A 113 -9.35 -14.49 6.94
N ASP A 114 -10.54 -14.79 6.42
CA ASP A 114 -10.74 -15.92 5.51
C ASP A 114 -9.96 -15.78 4.20
N HIS A 115 -9.91 -14.57 3.64
CA HIS A 115 -9.22 -14.32 2.38
C HIS A 115 -7.70 -14.21 2.56
N GLN A 116 -7.23 -13.65 3.68
CA GLN A 116 -5.81 -13.61 4.05
C GLN A 116 -5.26 -15.03 4.25
N TYR A 117 -5.99 -15.90 4.96
CA TYR A 117 -5.61 -17.31 5.08
C TYR A 117 -5.52 -17.99 3.71
N LYS A 118 -6.50 -17.78 2.83
CA LYS A 118 -6.49 -18.32 1.46
C LYS A 118 -5.36 -17.75 0.61
N ALA A 119 -4.91 -16.51 0.85
CA ALA A 119 -3.90 -15.84 0.05
C ALA A 119 -2.53 -16.50 0.19
N ASN A 120 -2.25 -17.11 1.35
CA ASN A 120 -1.04 -17.87 1.60
C ASN A 120 -0.95 -19.17 0.77
N PHE A 121 -2.07 -19.71 0.29
CA PHE A 121 -2.13 -20.97 -0.46
C PHE A 121 -2.41 -20.80 -1.96
N ARG A 122 -2.70 -19.57 -2.43
CA ARG A 122 -3.07 -19.31 -3.81
C ARG A 122 -1.86 -18.80 -4.58
N ILE A 123 -1.67 -19.36 -5.79
CA ILE A 123 -0.63 -18.92 -6.73
C ILE A 123 -0.94 -17.49 -7.21
N ASP A 124 -2.23 -17.20 -7.43
CA ASP A 124 -2.71 -15.88 -7.83
C ASP A 124 -3.41 -15.21 -6.64
N LYS A 125 -2.74 -14.21 -6.08
CA LYS A 125 -3.22 -13.42 -4.94
C LYS A 125 -4.18 -12.32 -5.39
N GLU A 126 -4.07 -11.83 -6.62
CA GLU A 126 -4.95 -10.79 -7.17
C GLU A 126 -6.40 -11.31 -7.18
N ILE A 127 -6.63 -12.52 -7.68
CA ILE A 127 -7.97 -13.14 -7.72
C ILE A 127 -8.59 -13.21 -6.32
N ASN A 128 -7.78 -13.53 -5.30
CA ASN A 128 -8.25 -13.65 -3.93
C ASN A 128 -8.67 -12.27 -3.37
N VAL A 129 -7.83 -11.25 -3.56
CA VAL A 129 -8.12 -9.88 -3.14
C VAL A 129 -9.37 -9.34 -3.85
N MET A 130 -9.50 -9.58 -5.15
CA MET A 130 -10.70 -9.19 -5.90
C MET A 130 -11.96 -9.90 -5.38
N SER A 131 -11.86 -11.17 -4.99
CA SER A 131 -12.97 -11.89 -4.33
C SER A 131 -13.37 -11.25 -2.99
N LEU A 132 -12.40 -10.84 -2.18
CA LEU A 132 -12.66 -10.13 -0.92
C LEU A 132 -13.41 -8.82 -1.18
N ILE A 133 -12.92 -8.00 -2.09
CA ILE A 133 -13.53 -6.71 -2.45
C ILE A 133 -14.97 -6.91 -2.93
N ASN A 134 -15.23 -7.90 -3.79
CA ASN A 134 -16.58 -8.19 -4.25
C ASN A 134 -17.52 -8.60 -3.10
N ASN A 135 -17.03 -9.40 -2.15
CA ASN A 135 -17.80 -9.75 -0.97
C ASN A 135 -18.10 -8.54 -0.08
N ILE A 136 -17.14 -7.64 0.12
CA ILE A 136 -17.34 -6.38 0.87
C ILE A 136 -18.41 -5.52 0.19
N ILE A 137 -18.33 -5.33 -1.13
CA ILE A 137 -19.30 -4.56 -1.92
C ILE A 137 -20.71 -5.14 -1.79
N ASN A 138 -20.85 -6.46 -1.85
CA ASN A 138 -22.15 -7.13 -1.74
C ASN A 138 -22.71 -7.12 -0.31
N ASN A 139 -21.87 -6.88 0.71
CA ASN A 139 -22.28 -6.83 2.11
C ASN A 139 -22.57 -5.40 2.62
N LYS A 140 -22.50 -4.37 1.76
CA LYS A 140 -23.08 -3.04 2.02
C LYS A 140 -24.58 -3.13 2.22
#